data_AF-A0AA38XI81-F1
#
_entry.id   AF-A0AA38XI81-F1
#
_cell.length_a   1.000
_cell.length_b   1.000
_cell.length_c   1.000
_cell.angle_alpha   90.00
_cell.angle_beta   90.00
_cell.angle_gamma   90.00
#
_symmetry.space_group_name_H-M   'P 1'
#
loop_
_entity.id
_entity.type
_entity.pdbx_description
1 polymer ?
#
loop_
_entity_poly.entity_id
_entity_poly.type
_entity_poly.pdbx_seq_one_letter_code
_entity_poly.pdbx_strand_id
1 'polypeptide(L)'
;MAPGLDLSEDNVRRNPHPDFKLVEKSRPDWRQHDTVLHTKTQNPDWRYGDGDTDAQNSLKKEHVEIDPYEPGRDRILNYKLLLSAVVPRPIGWISTCSKDGTIFRTANQENGADTYDAK
;
A
#
# COMPACT_ATOMS: atom_id res chain seq x y z
N MET A 1 -17.84 3.89 -33.85
CA MET A 1 -17.68 2.99 -32.68
C MET A 1 -16.19 2.76 -32.54
N ALA A 2 -15.54 3.34 -31.53
CA ALA A 2 -14.09 3.22 -31.37
C ALA A 2 -13.75 1.79 -30.87
N PRO A 3 -12.73 1.13 -31.45
CA PRO A 3 -12.35 -0.24 -31.09
C PRO A 3 -11.87 -0.28 -29.64
N GLY A 4 -12.20 -1.37 -28.94
CA GLY A 4 -11.89 -1.60 -27.54
C GLY A 4 -10.40 -1.47 -27.28
N LEU A 5 -10.03 -0.46 -26.49
CA LEU A 5 -8.67 -0.22 -26.04
C LEU A 5 -8.28 -1.34 -25.08
N ASP A 6 -7.37 -2.22 -25.51
CA ASP A 6 -6.80 -3.26 -24.66
C ASP A 6 -5.90 -2.61 -23.59
N LEU A 7 -6.42 -2.52 -22.37
CA LEU A 7 -5.78 -1.90 -21.21
C LEU A 7 -4.96 -2.89 -20.38
N SER A 8 -4.59 -4.06 -20.92
CA SER A 8 -3.70 -5.00 -20.24
C SER A 8 -2.38 -4.33 -19.84
N GLU A 9 -1.87 -4.64 -18.64
CA GLU A 9 -0.63 -4.04 -18.11
C GLU A 9 0.58 -4.29 -19.03
N ASP A 10 0.57 -5.36 -19.82
CA ASP A 10 1.59 -5.66 -20.84
C ASP A 10 1.66 -4.57 -21.93
N ASN A 11 0.50 -4.04 -22.34
CA ASN A 11 0.40 -2.98 -23.35
C ASN A 11 0.58 -1.58 -22.76
N VAL A 12 0.21 -1.40 -21.48
CA VAL A 12 0.11 -0.07 -20.85
C VAL A 12 1.35 0.28 -20.00
N ARG A 13 2.14 -0.73 -19.57
CA ARG A 13 3.45 -0.62 -18.88
C ARG A 13 3.50 0.48 -17.78
N ARG A 14 2.43 0.60 -16.98
CA ARG A 14 2.31 1.65 -15.94
C ARG A 14 3.31 1.49 -14.80
N ASN A 15 3.69 0.26 -14.51
CA ASN A 15 4.75 -0.08 -13.57
C ASN A 15 5.61 -1.18 -14.20
N PRO A 16 6.80 -0.86 -14.74
CA PRO A 16 7.73 -1.90 -15.17
C PRO A 16 8.22 -2.65 -13.93
N HIS A 17 7.59 -3.80 -13.65
CA HIS A 17 8.09 -4.72 -12.65
C HIS A 17 9.34 -5.42 -13.21
N PRO A 18 10.50 -5.30 -12.56
CA PRO A 18 11.66 -6.11 -12.94
C PRO A 18 11.33 -7.60 -12.79
N ASP A 19 12.07 -8.45 -13.51
CA ASP A 19 11.90 -9.91 -13.42
C ASP A 19 11.91 -10.34 -11.94
N PHE A 20 10.77 -10.88 -11.50
CA PHE A 20 10.56 -11.24 -10.10
C PHE A 20 11.62 -12.23 -9.62
N LYS A 21 12.11 -13.14 -10.47
CA LYS A 21 13.14 -14.11 -10.09
C LYS A 21 14.49 -13.47 -9.85
N LEU A 22 14.81 -12.37 -10.55
CA LEU A 22 16.01 -11.59 -10.27
C LEU A 22 15.87 -10.83 -8.94
N VAL A 23 14.70 -10.23 -8.68
CA VAL A 23 14.42 -9.54 -7.42
C VAL A 23 14.45 -10.51 -6.24
N GLU A 24 13.86 -11.70 -6.40
CA GLU A 24 13.85 -12.76 -5.39
C GLU A 24 15.29 -13.17 -5.03
N LYS A 25 16.15 -13.38 -6.02
CA LYS A 25 17.58 -13.71 -5.81
C LYS A 25 18.38 -12.60 -5.13
N SER A 26 17.99 -11.33 -5.27
CA SER A 26 18.66 -10.22 -4.58
C SER A 26 18.31 -10.10 -3.09
N ARG A 27 17.28 -10.82 -2.62
CA ARG A 27 16.88 -10.78 -1.21
C ARG A 27 17.92 -11.55 -0.38
N PRO A 28 18.18 -11.13 0.87
CA PRO A 28 19.00 -11.91 1.79
C PRO A 28 18.43 -13.32 1.97
N ASP A 29 19.32 -14.29 2.14
CA ASP A 29 18.93 -15.66 2.47
C ASP A 29 18.13 -15.72 3.78
N TRP A 30 17.27 -16.72 3.89
CA TRP A 30 16.47 -16.95 5.08
C TRP A 30 17.35 -17.15 6.31
N ARG A 31 17.16 -16.32 7.34
CA ARG A 31 17.93 -16.39 8.59
C ARG A 31 17.20 -17.26 9.62
N GLN A 32 17.52 -18.55 9.60
CA GLN A 32 16.92 -19.58 10.47
C GLN A 32 17.15 -19.38 11.98
N HIS A 33 18.18 -18.60 12.34
CA HIS A 33 18.62 -18.39 13.72
C HIS A 33 18.29 -16.99 14.27
N ASP A 34 17.49 -16.20 13.55
CA ASP A 34 17.02 -14.91 14.06
C ASP A 34 16.00 -15.15 15.19
N THR A 35 16.45 -15.08 16.44
CA THR A 35 15.57 -15.15 17.60
C THR A 35 14.82 -13.83 17.73
N VAL A 36 13.51 -13.87 17.99
CA VAL A 36 12.73 -12.67 18.32
C VAL A 36 13.29 -12.08 19.62
N LEU A 37 13.88 -10.89 19.52
CA LEU A 37 14.41 -10.15 20.66
C LEU A 37 13.34 -9.23 21.23
N HIS A 38 13.26 -9.18 22.56
CA HIS A 38 12.50 -8.16 23.27
C HIS A 38 13.49 -7.24 23.97
N THR A 39 13.31 -5.94 23.82
CA THR A 39 14.17 -4.91 24.44
C THR A 39 13.32 -4.00 25.31
N LYS A 40 13.95 -3.39 26.32
CA LYS A 40 13.33 -2.28 27.07
C LYS A 40 13.25 -1.06 26.15
N THR A 41 12.32 -0.15 26.44
CA THR A 41 12.29 1.15 25.76
C THR A 41 13.58 1.92 26.04
N GLN A 42 14.04 2.71 25.06
CA GLN A 42 15.26 3.51 25.18
C GLN A 42 15.16 4.58 26.27
N ASN A 43 13.96 5.12 26.53
CA ASN A 43 13.70 6.05 27.63
C ASN A 43 12.45 5.60 28.44
N PRO A 44 12.66 4.85 29.54
CA PRO A 44 11.56 4.35 30.38
C PRO A 44 10.77 5.44 31.11
N ASP A 45 11.38 6.61 31.28
CA ASP A 45 10.81 7.73 32.03
C ASP A 45 10.18 8.80 31.10
N TRP A 46 10.07 8.53 29.79
CA TRP A 46 9.52 9.46 28.81
C TRP A 46 8.11 9.93 29.18
N ARG A 47 7.88 11.25 29.08
CA ARG A 47 6.60 11.89 29.32
C ARG A 47 6.12 12.64 28.10
N TYR A 48 4.81 12.84 28.05
CA TYR A 48 4.21 13.69 27.03
C TYR A 48 4.83 15.09 27.07
N GLY A 49 5.45 15.50 25.96
CA GLY A 49 6.18 16.76 25.84
C GLY A 49 7.71 16.64 25.82
N ASP A 50 8.29 15.49 26.19
CA ASP A 50 9.75 15.30 26.23
C ASP A 50 10.39 15.17 24.83
N GLY A 51 9.57 15.09 23.77
CA GLY A 51 10.05 14.97 22.39
C GLY A 51 10.36 13.53 22.00
N ASP A 52 11.22 13.33 20.98
CA ASP A 52 11.59 12.00 20.50
C ASP A 52 12.67 11.35 21.40
N THR A 53 12.72 10.02 21.44
CA THR A 53 13.66 9.26 22.27
C THR A 53 15.05 9.09 21.62
N ASP A 54 15.20 9.45 20.34
CA ASP A 54 16.44 9.28 19.57
C ASP A 54 17.49 10.41 19.78
N ALA A 55 17.56 11.01 20.98
CA ALA A 55 18.57 12.02 21.33
C ALA A 55 18.78 13.13 20.27
N GLN A 56 17.68 13.62 19.69
CA GLN A 56 17.65 14.62 18.61
C GLN A 56 18.32 14.19 17.28
N ASN A 57 18.71 12.93 17.09
CA ASN A 57 19.24 12.47 15.81
C ASN A 57 18.23 12.61 14.66
N SER A 58 16.93 12.50 14.96
CA SER A 58 15.84 12.80 14.01
C SER A 58 15.94 14.21 13.42
N LEU A 59 16.43 15.21 14.17
CA LEU A 59 16.61 16.59 13.68
C LEU A 59 17.81 16.75 12.73
N LYS A 60 18.74 15.79 12.71
CA LYS A 60 19.91 15.79 11.82
C LYS A 60 19.57 15.23 10.43
N LYS A 61 18.39 14.63 10.27
CA LYS A 61 17.97 14.07 8.98
C LYS A 61 17.44 15.18 8.08
N GLU A 62 17.76 15.07 6.80
CA GLU A 62 17.21 15.98 5.79
C GLU A 62 15.73 15.70 5.57
N HIS A 63 14.92 16.75 5.61
CA HIS A 63 13.51 16.69 5.27
C HIS A 63 13.33 17.14 3.82
N VAL A 64 12.58 16.37 3.05
CA VAL A 64 12.19 16.73 1.68
C VAL A 64 10.77 17.29 1.74
N GLU A 65 10.65 18.59 1.47
CA GLU A 65 9.35 19.23 1.29
C GLU A 65 8.78 18.84 -0.08
N ILE A 66 7.48 18.51 -0.10
CA ILE A 66 6.77 18.13 -1.32
C ILE A 66 5.55 19.04 -1.45
N ASP A 67 5.58 19.97 -2.40
CA ASP A 67 4.41 20.78 -2.76
C ASP A 67 3.46 19.94 -3.65
N PRO A 68 2.24 19.64 -3.21
CA PRO A 68 1.28 18.90 -4.02
C PRO A 68 0.83 19.64 -5.28
N TYR A 69 1.00 20.96 -5.35
CA TYR A 69 0.58 21.82 -6.46
C TYR A 69 1.74 22.34 -7.32
N GLU A 70 2.96 21.82 -7.13
CA GLU A 70 4.14 22.21 -7.88
C GLU A 70 3.88 22.09 -9.41
N PRO A 71 4.23 23.12 -10.22
CA PRO A 71 4.06 23.07 -11.66
C PRO A 71 4.79 21.87 -12.29
N GLY A 72 4.07 21.06 -13.05
CA GLY A 72 4.61 19.86 -13.71
C GLY A 72 4.54 18.57 -12.89
N ARG A 73 4.05 18.62 -11.65
CA ARG A 73 3.83 17.43 -10.83
C ARG A 73 2.53 16.71 -11.21
N ASP A 74 2.62 15.42 -11.54
CA ASP A 74 1.44 14.60 -11.83
C ASP A 74 0.66 14.29 -10.54
N ARG A 75 -0.67 14.44 -10.59
CA ARG A 75 -1.60 14.07 -9.51
C ARG A 75 -1.45 12.63 -9.04
N ILE A 76 -1.03 11.72 -9.93
CA ILE A 76 -0.76 10.32 -9.61
C ILE A 76 0.38 10.18 -8.59
N LEU A 77 1.38 11.06 -8.61
CA LEU A 77 2.49 11.04 -7.64
C LEU A 77 2.01 11.42 -6.23
N ASN A 78 1.07 12.35 -6.12
CA ASN A 78 0.46 12.71 -4.83
C ASN A 78 -0.37 11.55 -4.28
N TYR A 79 -1.15 10.87 -5.14
CA TYR A 79 -1.89 9.66 -4.76
C TYR A 79 -0.95 8.55 -4.27
N LYS A 80 0.15 8.29 -4.98
CA LYS A 80 1.17 7.30 -4.56
C LYS A 80 1.78 7.65 -3.21
N LEU A 81 2.12 8.92 -2.97
CA LEU A 81 2.66 9.38 -1.68
C LEU A 81 1.68 9.13 -0.52
N LEU A 82 0.40 9.51 -0.69
CA LEU A 82 -0.62 9.32 0.33
C LEU A 82 -0.83 7.83 0.66
N LEU A 83 -0.82 6.97 -0.36
CA LEU A 83 -0.92 5.53 -0.18
C LEU A 83 0.36 4.86 0.34
N SER A 84 1.52 5.50 0.34
CA SER A 84 2.72 4.92 0.98
C SER A 84 2.94 5.46 2.40
N ALA A 85 2.55 6.71 2.66
CA ALA A 85 2.86 7.39 3.92
C ALA A 85 1.94 7.00 5.08
N VAL A 86 0.68 6.68 4.81
CA VAL A 86 -0.31 6.35 5.85
C VAL A 86 -0.52 4.84 5.90
N VAL A 87 0.21 4.15 6.79
CA VAL A 87 0.15 2.69 6.97
C VAL A 87 0.21 2.30 8.46
N PRO A 88 -0.48 1.23 8.90
CA PRO A 88 -1.34 0.31 8.12
C PRO A 88 -2.73 0.88 7.82
N ARG A 89 -3.33 0.52 6.67
CA ARG A 89 -4.69 0.92 6.31
C ARG A 89 -5.68 -0.24 6.50
N PRO A 90 -6.78 -0.04 7.26
CA PRO A 90 -7.83 -1.05 7.34
C PRO A 90 -8.53 -1.20 5.98
N ILE A 91 -8.87 -2.44 5.62
CA ILE A 91 -9.58 -2.77 4.38
C ILE A 91 -11.07 -2.90 4.69
N GLY A 92 -11.88 -2.05 4.09
CA GLY A 92 -13.34 -2.13 4.16
C GLY A 92 -13.90 -2.92 2.99
N TRP A 93 -14.68 -3.95 3.27
CA TRP A 93 -15.49 -4.62 2.25
C TRP A 93 -16.88 -3.99 2.19
N ILE A 94 -17.22 -3.44 1.03
CA ILE A 94 -18.47 -2.73 0.79
C ILE A 94 -19.19 -3.42 -0.35
N SER A 95 -20.45 -3.82 -0.13
CA SER A 95 -21.36 -4.28 -1.16
C SER A 95 -22.42 -3.21 -1.42
N THR A 96 -22.84 -3.06 -2.69
CA THR A 96 -23.82 -2.06 -3.10
C THR A 96 -24.90 -2.69 -3.97
N CYS A 97 -26.15 -2.23 -3.83
CA CYS A 97 -27.25 -2.55 -4.73
C CYS A 97 -27.59 -1.33 -5.60
N SER A 98 -27.78 -1.57 -6.91
CA SER A 98 -28.34 -0.56 -7.81
C SER A 98 -29.84 -0.40 -7.55
N LYS A 99 -30.42 0.71 -8.01
CA LYS A 99 -31.87 0.99 -7.93
C LYS A 99 -32.72 -0.12 -8.55
N ASP A 100 -32.17 -0.82 -9.55
CA ASP A 100 -32.83 -1.92 -10.26
C ASP A 100 -32.66 -3.28 -9.55
N GLY A 101 -32.14 -3.29 -8.32
CA GLY A 101 -31.93 -4.51 -7.52
C GLY A 101 -30.69 -5.31 -7.90
N THR A 102 -29.93 -4.89 -8.92
CA THR A 102 -28.67 -5.57 -9.31
C THR A 102 -27.61 -5.37 -8.23
N ILE A 103 -27.05 -6.48 -7.73
CA ILE A 103 -25.97 -6.49 -6.74
C ILE A 103 -24.66 -6.73 -7.49
N PHE A 104 -23.75 -5.75 -7.48
CA PHE A 104 -22.39 -5.96 -8.00
C PHE A 104 -21.52 -6.48 -6.86
N ARG A 105 -21.18 -7.77 -6.91
CA ARG A 105 -20.19 -8.37 -6.01
C ARG A 105 -18.86 -8.36 -6.75
N THR A 106 -17.83 -7.76 -6.16
CA THR A 106 -16.46 -7.99 -6.62
C THR A 106 -16.15 -9.46 -6.42
N ALA A 107 -16.24 -10.23 -7.50
CA ALA A 107 -15.88 -11.62 -7.54
C ALA A 107 -14.37 -11.72 -7.27
N ASN A 108 -13.99 -12.31 -6.14
CA ASN A 108 -12.80 -13.13 -6.13
C ASN A 108 -13.15 -14.33 -7.00
N GLN A 109 -12.57 -14.38 -8.21
CA GLN A 109 -12.73 -15.50 -9.11
C GLN A 109 -11.88 -16.66 -8.58
N GLU A 110 -12.37 -17.32 -7.53
CA GLU A 110 -11.89 -18.63 -7.10
C GLU A 110 -13.09 -19.52 -6.83
N ASN A 111 -13.39 -20.35 -7.84
CA ASN A 111 -14.09 -21.63 -7.77
C ASN A 111 -15.45 -21.72 -7.06
N GLY A 112 -16.46 -22.02 -7.86
CA GLY A 112 -17.62 -22.79 -7.42
C GLY A 112 -18.86 -21.95 -7.16
N ALA A 113 -19.95 -22.37 -7.78
CA ALA A 113 -21.26 -21.75 -7.71
C ALA A 113 -21.81 -21.79 -6.28
N ASP A 114 -22.18 -20.62 -5.75
CA ASP A 114 -23.18 -20.50 -4.68
C ASP A 114 -24.04 -19.26 -4.96
N THR A 115 -25.06 -19.45 -5.80
CA THR A 115 -26.17 -18.52 -5.93
C THR A 115 -27.09 -18.73 -4.74
N TYR A 116 -27.09 -17.82 -3.77
CA TYR A 116 -28.15 -17.74 -2.78
C TYR A 116 -29.30 -16.91 -3.36
N ASP A 117 -30.44 -17.57 -3.58
CA ASP A 117 -31.70 -16.90 -3.86
C ASP A 117 -32.07 -15.99 -2.68
N ALA A 118 -32.25 -14.70 -2.97
CA ALA A 118 -32.85 -13.77 -2.03
C ALA A 118 -34.33 -14.15 -1.87
N LYS A 119 -34.70 -14.56 -0.66
CA LYS A 119 -36.10 -14.57 -0.23
C LYS A 119 -36.60 -13.15 -0.02
#